data_AF-X1SUW6-F1
#
_entry.id   AF-X1SUW6-F1
#
_cell.length_a   1.000
_cell.length_b   1.000
_cell.length_c   1.000
_cell.angle_alpha   90.00
_cell.angle_beta   90.00
_cell.angle_gamma   90.00
#
_symmetry.space_group_name_H-M   'P 1'
#
loop_
_entity.id
_entity.type
_entity.pdbx_description
1 polymer ?
#
loop_
_entity_poly.entity_id
_entity_poly.type
_entity_poly.pdbx_seq_one_letter_code
_entity_poly.pdbx_strand_id
1 'polypeptide(L)'
;MVDCHWQAGWGITQEQNLAWANENYAYGMNCYNRHGVVYTLMGGWMEWVPPEDYFFQPYWEHSKAFSDYIKRLSYILRQGVHRADTAILYPITTIHAGWSKGDHFSNDADFSARNTFSIARLIYKYNIDFDFIDNDSIEKAEVQDGKLVINNNEFKVLILPPMTTISIKTLTKIKEFYDNGGMVISYNKLPDSSAENGRNDPLVYSMIEKIFGIKSSDEYEFKCLCHLIFYVYGKCLIVPFHLNTLNKVLAHSGQHEICLFLLLLQNQE
;
A
#
# COMPACT_ATOMS: atom_id res chain seq x y z
N MET A 1 -15.59 2.49 -8.38
CA MET A 1 -16.05 1.70 -9.55
C MET A 1 -14.81 1.02 -10.09
N VAL A 2 -14.85 -0.29 -10.33
CA VAL A 2 -13.74 -1.04 -10.94
C VAL A 2 -14.24 -1.65 -12.22
N ASP A 3 -13.40 -1.59 -13.25
CA ASP A 3 -13.63 -2.22 -14.52
C ASP A 3 -13.16 -3.67 -14.46
N CYS A 4 -14.11 -4.60 -14.55
CA CYS A 4 -13.87 -6.02 -14.37
C CYS A 4 -13.84 -6.74 -15.71
N HIS A 5 -12.96 -7.72 -15.85
CA HIS A 5 -12.89 -8.65 -16.98
C HIS A 5 -12.12 -8.19 -18.23
N TRP A 6 -11.33 -7.11 -18.22
CA TRP A 6 -10.52 -6.63 -19.38
C TRP A 6 -9.71 -7.69 -20.18
N GLN A 7 -9.28 -8.78 -19.54
CA GLN A 7 -8.52 -9.87 -20.19
C GLN A 7 -9.28 -11.21 -20.19
N ALA A 8 -10.58 -11.18 -19.94
CA ALA A 8 -11.37 -12.39 -20.01
C ALA A 8 -11.45 -12.85 -21.48
N GLY A 9 -11.58 -14.14 -21.70
CA GLY A 9 -11.67 -14.70 -23.05
C GLY A 9 -12.80 -15.70 -23.14
N TRP A 10 -12.95 -16.31 -24.31
CA TRP A 10 -13.94 -17.39 -24.53
C TRP A 10 -13.86 -18.54 -23.53
N GLY A 11 -12.68 -18.77 -22.94
CA GLY A 11 -12.45 -19.85 -21.97
C GLY A 11 -12.75 -19.50 -20.51
N ILE A 12 -13.25 -18.29 -20.21
CA ILE A 12 -13.59 -17.93 -18.83
C ILE A 12 -14.76 -18.79 -18.35
N THR A 13 -14.63 -19.39 -17.17
CA THR A 13 -15.71 -20.15 -16.54
C THR A 13 -16.51 -19.29 -15.56
N GLN A 14 -17.72 -19.72 -15.21
CA GLN A 14 -18.55 -19.01 -14.23
C GLN A 14 -17.91 -19.00 -12.83
N GLU A 15 -17.15 -20.04 -12.49
CA GLU A 15 -16.37 -20.11 -11.25
C GLU A 15 -15.27 -19.06 -11.22
N GLN A 16 -14.59 -18.82 -12.34
CA GLN A 16 -13.58 -17.76 -12.46
C GLN A 16 -14.21 -16.37 -12.33
N ASN A 17 -15.34 -16.13 -12.99
CA ASN A 17 -16.09 -14.87 -12.88
C ASN A 17 -16.44 -14.57 -11.39
N LEU A 18 -16.96 -15.57 -10.67
CA LEU A 18 -17.25 -15.44 -9.25
C LEU A 18 -15.98 -15.22 -8.40
N ALA A 19 -14.92 -15.99 -8.63
CA ALA A 19 -13.68 -15.87 -7.87
C ALA A 19 -13.04 -14.49 -8.02
N TRP A 20 -12.95 -13.99 -9.26
CA TRP A 20 -12.37 -12.67 -9.54
C TRP A 20 -13.23 -11.54 -8.99
N ALA A 21 -14.55 -11.63 -9.10
CA ALA A 21 -15.44 -10.64 -8.49
C ALA A 21 -15.24 -10.59 -6.97
N ASN A 22 -15.23 -11.74 -6.31
CA ASN A 22 -15.04 -11.84 -4.86
C ASN A 22 -13.68 -11.28 -4.42
N GLU A 23 -12.62 -11.56 -5.16
CA GLU A 23 -11.30 -10.99 -4.90
C GLU A 23 -11.30 -9.46 -5.01
N ASN A 24 -11.90 -8.90 -6.06
CA ASN A 24 -12.02 -7.44 -6.21
C ASN A 24 -12.85 -6.82 -5.08
N TYR A 25 -13.95 -7.46 -4.68
CA TYR A 25 -14.76 -7.02 -3.54
C TYR A 25 -13.99 -7.08 -2.21
N ALA A 26 -13.13 -8.08 -2.02
CA ALA A 26 -12.24 -8.16 -0.87
C ALA A 26 -11.22 -7.01 -0.84
N TYR A 27 -10.72 -6.57 -2.00
CA TYR A 27 -9.86 -5.39 -2.12
C TYR A 27 -10.60 -4.03 -2.03
N GLY A 28 -11.90 -4.03 -1.69
CA GLY A 28 -12.67 -2.79 -1.48
C GLY A 28 -13.45 -2.29 -2.70
N MET A 29 -13.55 -3.08 -3.79
CA MET A 29 -14.50 -2.77 -4.85
C MET A 29 -15.92 -2.70 -4.28
N ASN A 30 -16.68 -1.65 -4.61
CA ASN A 30 -18.06 -1.49 -4.15
C ASN A 30 -19.03 -1.11 -5.27
N CYS A 31 -18.52 -0.92 -6.49
CA CYS A 31 -19.29 -0.66 -7.69
C CYS A 31 -18.67 -1.45 -8.84
N TYR A 32 -19.31 -2.56 -9.17
CA TYR A 32 -18.93 -3.44 -10.27
C TYR A 32 -19.30 -2.79 -11.60
N ASN A 33 -18.33 -2.62 -12.48
CA ASN A 33 -18.55 -2.28 -13.87
C ASN A 33 -17.94 -3.38 -14.73
N ARG A 34 -18.70 -3.85 -15.72
CA ARG A 34 -18.23 -4.89 -16.61
C ARG A 34 -17.47 -4.22 -17.76
N HIS A 35 -16.28 -4.73 -18.06
CA HIS A 35 -15.52 -4.30 -19.22
C HIS A 35 -16.37 -4.52 -20.48
N GLY A 36 -16.32 -3.55 -21.39
CA GLY A 36 -17.34 -3.33 -22.43
C GLY A 36 -17.82 -4.62 -23.10
N VAL A 37 -19.14 -4.81 -23.12
CA VAL A 37 -19.74 -6.01 -23.72
C VAL A 37 -19.90 -5.85 -25.23
N VAL A 38 -19.39 -6.81 -25.98
CA VAL A 38 -19.46 -6.81 -27.44
C VAL A 38 -20.86 -7.22 -27.88
N TYR A 39 -21.56 -6.34 -28.60
CA TYR A 39 -22.92 -6.58 -29.08
C TYR A 39 -22.99 -7.59 -30.25
N THR A 40 -21.97 -7.61 -31.11
CA THR A 40 -21.93 -8.43 -32.33
C THR A 40 -20.57 -9.05 -32.56
N LEU A 41 -20.55 -10.29 -33.07
CA LEU A 41 -19.32 -10.96 -33.49
C LEU A 41 -18.84 -10.49 -34.87
N MET A 42 -19.61 -9.65 -35.57
CA MET A 42 -19.22 -9.07 -36.84
C MET A 42 -18.00 -8.16 -36.63
N GLY A 43 -16.88 -8.51 -37.24
CA GLY A 43 -15.61 -7.80 -37.03
C GLY A 43 -14.73 -8.37 -35.92
N GLY A 44 -15.12 -9.49 -35.28
CA GLY A 44 -14.38 -10.10 -34.17
C GLY A 44 -12.96 -10.60 -34.50
N TRP A 45 -12.56 -10.67 -35.78
CA TRP A 45 -11.16 -10.88 -36.21
C TRP A 45 -10.30 -9.61 -36.14
N MET A 46 -10.93 -8.44 -36.09
CA MET A 46 -10.28 -7.12 -36.01
C MET A 46 -10.41 -6.50 -34.61
N GLU A 47 -11.28 -7.05 -33.76
CA GLU A 47 -11.46 -6.61 -32.38
C GLU A 47 -10.39 -7.25 -31.50
N TRP A 48 -9.63 -6.43 -30.77
CA TRP A 48 -8.56 -6.91 -29.89
C TRP A 48 -9.08 -7.51 -28.57
N VAL A 49 -10.38 -7.33 -28.29
CA VAL A 49 -11.04 -7.81 -27.08
C VAL A 49 -12.04 -8.93 -27.45
N PRO A 50 -11.83 -10.17 -27.00
CA PRO A 50 -12.81 -11.23 -27.24
C PRO A 50 -14.13 -10.90 -26.52
N PRO A 51 -15.29 -11.33 -27.04
CA PRO A 51 -16.59 -11.19 -26.35
C PRO A 51 -16.60 -12.09 -25.11
N GLU A 52 -16.20 -11.53 -23.98
CA GLU A 52 -15.65 -12.28 -22.86
C GLU A 52 -16.68 -12.70 -21.79
N ASP A 53 -17.62 -11.82 -21.43
CA ASP A 53 -18.64 -12.01 -20.39
C ASP A 53 -20.01 -11.46 -20.87
N TYR A 54 -20.58 -12.10 -21.90
CA TYR A 54 -21.88 -11.68 -22.46
C TYR A 54 -22.74 -12.84 -22.97
N PHE A 55 -23.84 -12.55 -23.68
CA PHE A 55 -24.87 -13.55 -24.02
C PHE A 55 -24.41 -14.71 -24.91
N PHE A 56 -23.20 -14.63 -25.46
CA PHE A 56 -22.56 -15.73 -26.18
C PHE A 56 -22.02 -16.83 -25.25
N GLN A 57 -21.87 -16.54 -23.96
CA GLN A 57 -21.34 -17.50 -22.98
C GLN A 57 -22.40 -18.52 -22.56
N PRO A 58 -22.05 -19.82 -22.42
CA PRO A 58 -23.01 -20.86 -22.04
C PRO A 58 -23.72 -20.58 -20.72
N TYR A 59 -23.03 -19.93 -19.78
CA TYR A 59 -23.56 -19.59 -18.46
C TYR A 59 -24.42 -18.31 -18.44
N TRP A 60 -24.71 -17.70 -19.59
CA TRP A 60 -25.52 -16.46 -19.67
C TRP A 60 -26.91 -16.62 -19.06
N GLU A 61 -27.51 -17.81 -19.14
CA GLU A 61 -28.79 -18.12 -18.49
C GLU A 61 -28.76 -17.89 -16.97
N HIS A 62 -27.58 -17.92 -16.35
CA HIS A 62 -27.36 -17.66 -14.92
C HIS A 62 -26.93 -16.21 -14.62
N SER A 63 -26.80 -15.35 -15.64
CA SER A 63 -26.33 -13.96 -15.49
C SER A 63 -27.17 -13.14 -14.51
N LYS A 64 -28.48 -13.42 -14.42
CA LYS A 64 -29.37 -12.77 -13.43
C LYS A 64 -28.96 -13.11 -12.00
N ALA A 65 -28.72 -14.39 -11.71
CA ALA A 65 -28.33 -14.84 -10.38
C ALA A 65 -26.99 -14.20 -9.95
N PHE A 66 -26.03 -14.15 -10.87
CA PHE A 66 -24.76 -13.45 -10.65
C PHE A 66 -24.96 -11.95 -10.44
N SER A 67 -25.76 -11.28 -11.27
CA SER A 67 -26.00 -9.83 -11.16
C SER A 67 -26.74 -9.47 -9.86
N ASP A 68 -27.68 -10.31 -9.41
CA ASP A 68 -28.35 -10.13 -8.11
C ASP A 68 -27.36 -10.27 -6.94
N TYR A 69 -26.39 -11.19 -7.03
CA TYR A 69 -25.32 -11.34 -6.05
C TYR A 69 -24.43 -10.09 -5.98
N ILE A 70 -23.90 -9.66 -7.14
CA ILE A 70 -23.07 -8.46 -7.28
C ILE A 70 -23.81 -7.22 -6.75
N LYS A 71 -25.10 -7.07 -7.08
CA LYS A 71 -25.95 -5.97 -6.60
C LYS A 71 -26.03 -5.94 -5.07
N ARG A 72 -26.22 -7.09 -4.42
CA ARG A 72 -26.29 -7.17 -2.95
C ARG A 72 -24.95 -6.80 -2.30
N LEU A 73 -23.84 -7.32 -2.82
CA LEU A 73 -22.50 -6.97 -2.35
C LEU A 73 -22.22 -5.47 -2.49
N SER A 74 -22.42 -4.94 -3.69
CA SER A 74 -22.28 -3.50 -3.96
C SER A 74 -23.18 -2.64 -3.08
N TYR A 75 -24.40 -3.09 -2.78
CA TYR A 75 -25.28 -2.35 -1.89
C TYR A 75 -24.70 -2.28 -0.46
N ILE A 76 -24.35 -3.44 0.12
CA ILE A 76 -23.86 -3.53 1.50
C ILE A 76 -22.55 -2.75 1.67
N LEU A 77 -21.58 -2.94 0.77
CA LEU A 77 -20.25 -2.31 0.85
C LEU A 77 -20.27 -0.80 0.58
N ARG A 78 -21.39 -0.24 0.12
CA ARG A 78 -21.58 1.21 -0.04
C ARG A 78 -22.28 1.87 1.15
N GLN A 79 -22.80 1.11 2.12
CA GLN A 79 -23.53 1.70 3.25
C GLN A 79 -22.59 2.29 4.31
N GLY A 80 -21.36 1.77 4.41
CA GLY A 80 -20.38 2.15 5.43
C GLY A 80 -19.32 3.13 4.95
N VAL A 81 -18.38 3.43 5.85
CA VAL A 81 -17.14 4.15 5.57
C VAL A 81 -16.00 3.12 5.59
N HIS A 82 -15.08 3.22 4.64
CA HIS A 82 -13.87 2.41 4.63
C HIS A 82 -13.06 2.64 5.92
N ARG A 83 -12.43 1.58 6.42
CA ARG A 83 -11.63 1.61 7.63
C ARG A 83 -10.36 0.80 7.41
N ALA A 84 -9.23 1.49 7.37
CA ALA A 84 -7.90 0.89 7.34
C ALA A 84 -7.06 1.58 8.42
N ASP A 85 -6.51 0.82 9.36
CA ASP A 85 -5.69 1.38 10.45
C ASP A 85 -4.30 1.82 9.98
N THR A 86 -3.85 1.30 8.82
CA THR A 86 -2.50 1.49 8.29
C THR A 86 -2.51 2.26 6.98
N ALA A 87 -1.62 3.22 6.84
CA ALA A 87 -1.33 3.87 5.57
C ALA A 87 0.11 3.62 5.13
N ILE A 88 0.31 3.44 3.82
CA ILE A 88 1.63 3.35 3.21
C ILE A 88 1.83 4.58 2.34
N LEU A 89 2.87 5.37 2.61
CA LEU A 89 3.21 6.51 1.76
C LEU A 89 3.66 6.01 0.39
N TYR A 90 2.94 6.39 -0.66
CA TYR A 90 3.34 6.07 -2.02
C TYR A 90 4.62 6.83 -2.40
N PRO A 91 5.72 6.15 -2.81
CA PRO A 91 7.06 6.73 -2.89
C PRO A 91 7.28 7.61 -4.13
N ILE A 92 6.25 8.32 -4.60
CA ILE A 92 6.27 9.06 -5.87
C ILE A 92 7.37 10.13 -5.89
N THR A 93 7.66 10.76 -4.75
CA THR A 93 8.72 11.79 -4.65
C THR A 93 10.10 11.21 -4.95
N THR A 94 10.39 10.00 -4.46
CA THR A 94 11.64 9.30 -4.76
C THR A 94 11.68 8.83 -6.21
N ILE A 95 10.55 8.30 -6.72
CA ILE A 95 10.45 7.87 -8.12
C ILE A 95 10.68 9.05 -9.08
N HIS A 96 10.06 10.20 -8.81
CA HIS A 96 10.23 11.42 -9.61
C HIS A 96 11.64 11.99 -9.50
N ALA A 97 12.25 12.00 -8.30
CA ALA A 97 13.63 12.46 -8.13
C ALA A 97 14.65 11.56 -8.85
N GLY A 98 14.33 10.28 -9.00
CA GLY A 98 15.13 9.31 -9.75
C GLY A 98 14.76 9.19 -11.22
N TRP A 99 13.78 9.95 -11.73
CA TRP A 99 13.39 9.91 -13.13
C TRP A 99 14.41 10.64 -14.00
N SER A 100 14.81 10.01 -15.10
CA SER A 100 15.80 10.58 -16.03
C SER A 100 15.17 10.96 -17.36
N LYS A 101 14.70 9.98 -18.15
CA LYS A 101 14.03 10.19 -19.43
C LYS A 101 13.21 8.97 -19.83
N GLY A 102 12.00 9.20 -20.35
CA GLY A 102 11.11 8.12 -20.78
C GLY A 102 10.86 7.14 -19.63
N ASP A 103 11.06 5.86 -19.86
CA ASP A 103 10.85 4.81 -18.85
C ASP A 103 12.14 4.48 -18.05
N HIS A 104 13.12 5.38 -18.02
CA HIS A 104 14.39 5.16 -17.30
C HIS A 104 14.39 5.84 -15.94
N PHE A 105 14.55 5.03 -14.90
CA PHE A 105 14.60 5.44 -13.50
C PHE A 105 15.94 5.05 -12.87
N SER A 106 16.31 5.73 -11.80
CA SER A 106 17.48 5.35 -11.00
C SER A 106 17.22 4.04 -10.25
N ASN A 107 18.31 3.36 -9.87
CA ASN A 107 18.21 2.14 -9.06
C ASN A 107 17.42 2.37 -7.76
N ASP A 108 17.57 3.54 -7.13
CA ASP A 108 16.83 3.90 -5.91
C ASP A 108 15.32 4.03 -6.17
N ALA A 109 14.92 4.63 -7.30
CA ALA A 109 13.53 4.74 -7.69
C ALA A 109 12.90 3.36 -7.96
N ASP A 110 13.58 2.51 -8.73
CA ASP A 110 13.14 1.14 -9.00
C ASP A 110 13.09 0.27 -7.74
N PHE A 111 14.05 0.47 -6.83
CA PHE A 111 14.09 -0.21 -5.54
C PHE A 111 12.91 0.21 -4.67
N SER A 112 12.66 1.51 -4.56
CA SER A 112 11.56 2.08 -3.77
C SER A 112 10.21 1.60 -4.29
N ALA A 113 9.98 1.68 -5.61
CA ALA A 113 8.74 1.21 -6.24
C ALA A 113 8.48 -0.28 -5.96
N ARG A 114 9.44 -1.15 -6.26
CA ARG A 114 9.29 -2.62 -6.07
C ARG A 114 9.10 -3.01 -4.61
N ASN A 115 9.87 -2.41 -3.69
CA ASN A 115 9.77 -2.75 -2.27
C ASN A 115 8.48 -2.24 -1.64
N THR A 116 7.96 -1.08 -2.08
CA THR A 116 6.66 -0.58 -1.58
C THR A 116 5.54 -1.59 -1.85
N PHE A 117 5.43 -2.09 -3.07
CA PHE A 117 4.43 -3.12 -3.39
C PHE A 117 4.73 -4.47 -2.71
N SER A 118 6.00 -4.80 -2.44
CA SER A 118 6.36 -6.01 -1.70
C SER A 118 5.94 -5.92 -0.23
N ILE A 119 6.10 -4.76 0.39
CA ILE A 119 5.63 -4.47 1.76
C ILE A 119 4.10 -4.56 1.80
N ALA A 120 3.41 -3.94 0.85
CA ALA A 120 1.96 -3.99 0.73
C ALA A 120 1.43 -5.43 0.63
N ARG A 121 2.01 -6.26 -0.26
CA ARG A 121 1.65 -7.69 -0.37
C ARG A 121 1.91 -8.47 0.91
N LEU A 122 2.99 -8.14 1.62
CA LEU A 122 3.34 -8.79 2.88
C LEU A 122 2.30 -8.46 3.96
N ILE A 123 1.98 -7.18 4.15
CA ILE A 123 1.01 -6.69 5.12
C ILE A 123 -0.37 -7.30 4.85
N TYR A 124 -0.78 -7.32 3.57
CA TYR A 124 -2.03 -7.93 3.16
C TYR A 124 -2.09 -9.42 3.52
N LYS A 125 -1.00 -10.17 3.32
CA LYS A 125 -0.90 -11.60 3.67
C LYS A 125 -1.11 -11.86 5.17
N TYR A 126 -0.90 -10.85 6.02
CA TYR A 126 -1.16 -10.92 7.47
C TYR A 126 -2.52 -10.35 7.88
N ASN A 127 -3.45 -10.17 6.93
CA ASN A 127 -4.80 -9.66 7.15
C ASN A 127 -4.83 -8.26 7.80
N ILE A 128 -3.87 -7.41 7.44
CA ILE A 128 -3.91 -6.00 7.79
C ILE A 128 -4.36 -5.21 6.56
N ASP A 129 -5.47 -4.50 6.70
CA ASP A 129 -5.94 -3.56 5.69
C ASP A 129 -5.10 -2.28 5.73
N PHE A 130 -4.77 -1.78 4.53
CA PHE A 130 -4.02 -0.55 4.36
C PHE A 130 -4.47 0.19 3.11
N ASP A 131 -4.25 1.51 3.13
CA ASP A 131 -4.38 2.35 1.95
C ASP A 131 -3.01 2.92 1.54
N PHE A 132 -2.80 3.07 0.24
CA PHE A 132 -1.72 3.92 -0.26
C PHE A 132 -2.15 5.38 -0.17
N ILE A 133 -1.30 6.22 0.41
CA ILE A 133 -1.56 7.66 0.52
C ILE A 133 -0.44 8.45 -0.17
N ASP A 134 -0.81 9.52 -0.84
CA ASP A 134 0.12 10.42 -1.51
C ASP A 134 0.50 11.61 -0.61
N ASN A 135 1.49 12.40 -1.05
CA ASN A 135 1.98 13.56 -0.31
C ASN A 135 0.89 14.61 -0.07
N ASP A 136 0.08 14.95 -1.07
CA ASP A 136 -0.95 16.00 -0.96
C ASP A 136 -2.03 15.60 0.05
N SER A 137 -2.41 14.32 0.05
CA SER A 137 -3.32 13.76 1.06
C SER A 137 -2.74 13.84 2.47
N ILE A 138 -1.46 13.51 2.68
CA ILE A 138 -0.80 13.68 3.98
C ILE A 138 -0.79 15.15 4.38
N GLU A 139 -0.34 16.05 3.50
CA GLU A 139 -0.19 17.46 3.82
C GLU A 139 -1.50 18.15 4.25
N LYS A 140 -2.63 17.69 3.70
CA LYS A 140 -3.98 18.17 4.03
C LYS A 140 -4.63 17.41 5.19
N ALA A 141 -3.99 16.36 5.69
CA ALA A 141 -4.51 15.56 6.77
C ALA A 141 -4.60 16.34 8.08
N GLU A 142 -5.63 16.01 8.85
CA GLU A 142 -5.76 16.47 10.24
C GLU A 142 -5.13 15.44 11.16
N VAL A 143 -4.46 15.91 12.23
CA VAL A 143 -3.88 15.03 13.24
C VAL A 143 -4.70 15.17 14.51
N GLN A 144 -5.38 14.10 14.91
CA GLN A 144 -6.28 14.09 16.08
C GLN A 144 -6.11 12.77 16.84
N ASP A 145 -5.91 12.85 18.16
CA ASP A 145 -5.81 11.69 19.07
C ASP A 145 -4.85 10.58 18.59
N GLY A 146 -3.66 10.98 18.10
CA GLY A 146 -2.66 10.04 17.59
C GLY A 146 -3.03 9.37 16.27
N LYS A 147 -4.02 9.88 15.55
CA LYS A 147 -4.48 9.40 14.24
C LYS A 147 -4.26 10.47 13.17
N LEU A 148 -3.96 10.00 11.96
CA LEU A 148 -3.93 10.81 10.75
C LEU A 148 -5.29 10.68 10.06
N VAL A 149 -6.03 11.78 9.95
CA VAL A 149 -7.41 11.80 9.44
C VAL A 149 -7.45 12.40 8.03
N ILE A 150 -7.92 11.63 7.05
CA ILE A 150 -8.01 12.02 5.63
C ILE A 150 -9.38 11.60 5.10
N ASN A 151 -10.23 12.55 4.70
CA ASN A 151 -11.54 12.28 4.08
C ASN A 151 -12.38 11.21 4.82
N ASN A 152 -12.46 11.32 6.15
CA ASN A 152 -13.12 10.39 7.08
C ASN A 152 -12.41 9.05 7.31
N ASN A 153 -11.26 8.78 6.69
CA ASN A 153 -10.39 7.65 7.04
C ASN A 153 -9.44 8.05 8.17
N GLU A 154 -9.22 7.14 9.09
CA GLU A 154 -8.39 7.35 10.28
C GLU A 154 -7.26 6.32 10.30
N PHE A 155 -6.02 6.78 10.17
CA PHE A 155 -4.84 5.92 10.19
C PHE A 155 -4.09 6.07 11.52
N LYS A 156 -3.86 4.95 12.20
CA LYS A 156 -3.05 4.88 13.43
C LYS A 156 -1.56 4.68 13.13
N VAL A 157 -1.26 4.13 11.95
CA VAL A 157 0.09 3.78 11.52
C VAL A 157 0.38 4.36 10.15
N LEU A 158 1.54 5.00 10.02
CA LEU A 158 2.11 5.41 8.74
C LEU A 158 3.39 4.64 8.46
N ILE A 159 3.43 3.96 7.33
CA ILE A 159 4.58 3.23 6.83
C ILE A 159 5.26 4.05 5.74
N LEU A 160 6.52 4.38 5.97
CA LEU A 160 7.44 4.94 4.99
C LEU A 160 8.16 3.77 4.30
N PRO A 161 7.91 3.52 3.01
CA PRO A 161 8.70 2.56 2.26
C PRO A 161 10.15 3.05 2.11
N PRO A 162 11.06 2.27 1.48
CA PRO A 162 12.38 2.81 1.16
C PRO A 162 12.21 4.08 0.33
N MET A 163 12.83 5.16 0.79
CA MET A 163 12.77 6.43 0.10
C MET A 163 14.06 7.21 0.27
N THR A 164 14.44 7.94 -0.78
CA THR A 164 15.58 8.88 -0.75
C THR A 164 15.10 10.30 -0.54
N THR A 165 13.92 10.63 -1.07
CA THR A 165 13.44 12.00 -1.20
C THR A 165 12.02 12.12 -0.68
N ILE A 166 11.78 13.15 0.14
CA ILE A 166 10.46 13.51 0.68
C ILE A 166 10.26 15.04 0.62
N SER A 167 9.02 15.53 0.46
CA SER A 167 8.78 16.97 0.63
C SER A 167 8.94 17.36 2.11
N ILE A 168 9.50 18.54 2.36
CA ILE A 168 9.58 19.12 3.71
C ILE A 168 8.19 19.24 4.33
N LYS A 169 7.17 19.58 3.53
CA LYS A 169 5.80 19.77 4.02
C LYS A 169 5.20 18.43 4.46
N THR A 170 5.34 17.38 3.66
CA THR A 170 4.97 16.01 4.05
C THR A 170 5.68 15.59 5.33
N LEU A 171 7.02 15.75 5.39
CA LEU A 171 7.80 15.34 6.56
C LEU A 171 7.43 16.11 7.82
N THR A 172 7.10 17.40 7.70
CA THR A 172 6.60 18.23 8.80
C THR A 172 5.30 17.67 9.36
N LYS A 173 4.36 17.27 8.49
CA LYS A 173 3.10 16.68 8.91
C LYS A 173 3.26 15.28 9.50
N ILE A 174 4.18 14.48 8.97
CA ILE A 174 4.54 13.17 9.57
C ILE A 174 5.11 13.36 10.98
N LYS A 175 5.95 14.38 11.17
CA LYS A 175 6.47 14.72 12.49
C LYS A 175 5.35 15.13 13.44
N GLU A 176 4.42 15.98 13.00
CA GLU A 176 3.25 16.36 13.78
C GLU A 176 2.42 15.14 14.19
N PHE A 177 2.18 14.21 13.26
CA PHE A 177 1.51 12.95 13.53
C PHE A 177 2.23 12.10 14.60
N TYR A 178 3.56 11.97 14.48
CA TYR A 178 4.38 11.29 15.47
C TYR A 178 4.34 11.96 16.85
N ASP A 179 4.48 13.28 16.91
CA ASP A 179 4.48 14.07 18.15
C ASP A 179 3.12 13.95 18.88
N ASN A 180 2.01 13.85 18.12
CA ASN A 180 0.66 13.62 18.66
C ASN A 180 0.38 12.14 18.98
N GLY A 181 1.38 11.27 18.85
CA GLY A 181 1.31 9.91 19.32
C GLY A 181 0.95 8.86 18.29
N GLY A 182 0.92 9.22 17.01
CA GLY A 182 0.83 8.29 15.89
C GLY A 182 2.09 7.45 15.72
N MET A 183 1.95 6.27 15.12
CA MET A 183 3.07 5.36 14.88
C MET A 183 3.64 5.55 13.47
N VAL A 184 4.94 5.83 13.37
CA VAL A 184 5.63 5.96 12.08
C VAL A 184 6.68 4.86 11.95
N ILE A 185 6.55 4.03 10.92
CA ILE A 185 7.44 2.91 10.62
C ILE A 185 8.21 3.23 9.35
N SER A 186 9.53 3.11 9.37
CA SER A 186 10.35 3.21 8.16
C SER A 186 10.94 1.85 7.80
N TYR A 187 10.92 1.52 6.51
CA TYR A 187 11.52 0.29 6.00
C TYR A 187 12.75 0.59 5.16
N ASN A 188 13.87 -0.05 5.51
CA ASN A 188 15.13 -0.07 4.78
C ASN A 188 15.91 1.26 4.73
N LYS A 189 15.33 2.31 4.13
CA LYS A 189 16.04 3.54 3.78
C LYS A 189 15.21 4.76 4.19
N LEU A 190 15.78 5.59 5.03
CA LEU A 190 15.26 6.90 5.41
C LEU A 190 15.65 7.94 4.34
N PRO A 191 14.78 8.95 4.10
CA PRO A 191 15.09 10.00 3.16
C PRO A 191 16.23 10.89 3.68
N ASP A 192 17.13 11.26 2.78
CA ASP A 192 18.25 12.19 3.01
C ASP A 192 18.13 13.48 2.20
N SER A 193 17.14 13.51 1.30
CA SER A 193 16.93 14.55 0.31
C SER A 193 15.53 15.13 0.45
N SER A 194 15.37 16.40 0.10
CA SER A 194 14.06 17.03 -0.04
C SER A 194 13.71 17.35 -1.48
N ALA A 195 12.42 17.45 -1.77
CA ALA A 195 11.95 17.91 -3.08
C ALA A 195 12.33 19.39 -3.33
N GLU A 196 12.47 20.17 -2.26
CA GLU A 196 12.66 21.61 -2.28
C GLU A 196 14.15 22.01 -2.38
N ASN A 197 15.02 21.36 -1.61
CA ASN A 197 16.44 21.72 -1.50
C ASN A 197 17.38 20.68 -2.12
N GLY A 198 16.86 19.52 -2.55
CA GLY A 198 17.65 18.47 -3.16
C GLY A 198 18.39 17.60 -2.13
N ARG A 199 19.58 17.11 -2.52
CA ARG A 199 20.32 16.11 -1.76
C ARG A 199 20.92 16.67 -0.47
N ASN A 200 20.99 15.81 0.55
CA ASN A 200 21.61 16.10 1.84
C ASN A 200 20.99 17.31 2.54
N ASP A 201 19.66 17.38 2.57
CA ASP A 201 18.96 18.51 3.20
C ASP A 201 19.09 18.43 4.73
N PRO A 202 19.75 19.43 5.39
CA PRO A 202 19.90 19.44 6.85
C PRO A 202 18.56 19.43 7.61
N LEU A 203 17.50 19.98 7.02
CA LEU A 203 16.17 19.97 7.64
C LEU A 203 15.60 18.55 7.68
N VAL A 204 15.78 17.78 6.60
CA VAL A 204 15.36 16.37 6.53
C VAL A 204 16.10 15.58 7.61
N TYR A 205 17.43 15.69 7.67
CA TYR A 205 18.23 15.02 8.70
C TYR A 205 17.76 15.35 10.12
N SER A 206 17.51 16.64 10.42
CA SER A 206 17.05 17.06 11.74
C SER A 206 15.66 16.51 12.10
N MET A 207 14.73 16.44 11.14
CA MET A 207 13.40 15.90 11.38
C MET A 207 13.43 14.39 11.54
N ILE A 208 14.21 13.69 10.70
CA ILE A 208 14.40 12.24 10.79
C ILE A 208 15.02 11.84 12.12
N GLU A 209 16.02 12.59 12.60
CA GLU A 209 16.62 12.37 13.93
C GLU A 209 15.59 12.53 15.06
N LYS A 210 14.67 13.50 14.96
CA LYS A 210 13.62 13.70 15.96
C LYS A 210 12.58 12.58 15.97
N ILE A 211 12.27 12.00 14.81
CA ILE A 211 11.27 10.94 14.68
C ILE A 211 11.89 9.58 15.05
N PHE A 212 13.05 9.26 14.49
CA PHE A 212 13.65 7.93 14.54
C PHE A 212 14.86 7.79 15.46
N GLY A 213 15.38 8.89 16.00
CA GLY A 213 16.57 8.89 16.87
C GLY A 213 17.91 8.69 16.14
N ILE A 214 17.90 8.65 14.81
CA ILE A 214 19.09 8.54 13.95
C ILE A 214 19.00 9.54 12.80
N LYS A 215 20.14 10.00 12.26
CA LYS A 215 20.14 11.02 11.20
C LYS A 215 19.95 10.42 9.83
N SER A 216 20.67 9.35 9.51
CA SER A 216 20.70 8.78 8.16
C SER A 216 20.64 7.26 8.15
N SER A 217 20.39 6.71 6.97
CA SER A 217 20.48 5.27 6.71
C SER A 217 21.91 4.72 6.89
N ASP A 218 22.95 5.56 6.83
CA ASP A 218 24.34 5.13 7.00
C ASP A 218 24.70 4.88 8.47
N GLU A 219 24.10 5.64 9.39
CA GLU A 219 24.24 5.42 10.84
C GLU A 219 23.64 4.07 11.27
N TYR A 220 22.84 3.47 10.38
CA TYR A 220 22.16 2.20 10.56
C TYR A 220 22.94 1.00 10.00
N GLU A 221 23.53 1.10 8.80
CA GLU A 221 24.37 0.03 8.23
C GLU A 221 25.53 -0.35 9.16
N PHE A 222 26.08 0.63 9.88
CA PHE A 222 27.21 0.44 10.79
C PHE A 222 26.85 -0.33 12.07
N LYS A 223 25.60 -0.27 12.55
CA LYS A 223 25.17 -0.97 13.78
C LYS A 223 24.56 -2.35 13.51
N CYS A 224 23.93 -2.54 12.35
CA CYS A 224 23.29 -3.82 11.97
C CYS A 224 24.31 -4.92 11.64
N LEU A 225 25.54 -4.56 11.24
CA LEU A 225 26.66 -5.50 11.07
C LEU A 225 27.07 -6.19 12.38
N CYS A 226 26.67 -5.66 13.54
CA CYS A 226 27.08 -6.20 14.83
C CYS A 226 26.01 -7.06 15.51
N HIS A 227 24.71 -6.75 15.41
CA HIS A 227 23.60 -7.54 15.98
C HIS A 227 22.30 -7.23 15.21
N LEU A 228 21.44 -8.25 15.04
CA LEU A 228 20.11 -8.12 14.41
C LEU A 228 19.16 -7.36 15.36
N ILE A 229 19.19 -6.02 15.32
CA ILE A 229 18.48 -5.16 16.28
C ILE A 229 17.39 -4.38 15.55
N PHE A 230 16.13 -4.65 15.90
CA PHE A 230 15.03 -3.71 15.66
C PHE A 230 15.26 -2.47 16.53
N TYR A 231 15.34 -1.29 15.92
CA TYR A 231 15.38 -0.05 16.69
C TYR A 231 13.95 0.38 17.00
N VAL A 232 13.51 0.05 18.22
CA VAL A 232 12.30 0.64 18.80
C VAL A 232 12.73 1.91 19.53
N TYR A 233 12.55 3.06 18.89
CA TYR A 233 12.67 4.37 19.54
C TYR A 233 11.27 4.89 19.81
N GLY A 234 10.73 4.57 21.00
CA GLY A 234 9.37 4.97 21.37
C GLY A 234 8.33 4.40 20.41
N LYS A 235 7.64 5.28 19.67
CA LYS A 235 6.56 4.95 18.71
C LYS A 235 7.05 4.82 17.27
N CYS A 236 8.37 4.68 17.08
CA CYS A 236 8.99 4.51 15.77
C CYS A 236 9.78 3.22 15.67
N LEU A 237 9.69 2.59 14.50
CA LEU A 237 10.38 1.35 14.16
C LEU A 237 11.12 1.50 12.83
N ILE A 238 12.38 1.04 12.80
CA ILE A 238 13.16 0.89 11.57
C ILE A 238 13.41 -0.59 11.32
N VAL A 239 13.01 -1.08 10.15
CA VAL A 239 13.15 -2.51 9.78
C VAL A 239 14.31 -2.72 8.78
N PRO A 240 15.32 -3.56 9.11
CA PRO A 240 16.49 -3.78 8.25
C PRO A 240 16.23 -4.73 7.09
N PHE A 241 17.11 -4.65 6.10
CA PHE A 241 17.15 -5.53 4.93
C PHE A 241 17.26 -7.03 5.30
N HIS A 242 16.19 -7.79 5.08
CA HIS A 242 16.16 -9.12 4.43
C HIS A 242 14.72 -9.68 4.47
N LEU A 243 14.10 -9.86 3.29
CA LEU A 243 12.81 -10.57 3.17
C LEU A 243 12.86 -12.00 3.73
N ASN A 244 14.03 -12.65 3.75
CA ASN A 244 14.25 -13.95 4.38
C ASN A 244 14.37 -13.90 5.91
N THR A 245 14.66 -12.74 6.49
CA THR A 245 14.73 -12.57 7.95
C THR A 245 13.34 -12.41 8.55
N LEU A 246 12.34 -11.97 7.78
CA LEU A 246 10.94 -12.19 8.14
C LEU A 246 10.66 -13.69 8.30
N ASN A 247 11.08 -14.53 7.34
CA ASN A 247 10.90 -15.99 7.44
C ASN A 247 11.73 -16.67 8.55
N LYS A 248 12.90 -16.15 8.94
CA LYS A 248 13.73 -16.72 10.04
C LYS A 248 13.34 -16.19 11.43
N VAL A 249 12.84 -14.97 11.54
CA VAL A 249 12.12 -14.47 12.73
C VAL A 249 10.79 -15.22 12.90
N LEU A 250 10.21 -15.73 11.82
CA LEU A 250 9.04 -16.63 11.83
C LEU A 250 9.37 -18.11 12.17
N ALA A 251 10.64 -18.51 12.17
CA ALA A 251 11.01 -19.94 12.28
C ALA A 251 11.86 -20.31 13.51
N HIS A 252 12.49 -19.36 14.22
CA HIS A 252 13.38 -19.67 15.36
C HIS A 252 13.05 -19.03 16.71
N SER A 253 11.92 -18.35 16.83
CA SER A 253 11.29 -18.06 18.12
C SER A 253 9.80 -18.32 17.97
N GLY A 254 9.30 -19.32 18.70
CA GLY A 254 7.88 -19.64 18.71
C GLY A 254 7.06 -18.39 18.97
N GLN A 255 6.16 -18.06 18.03
CA GLN A 255 4.93 -17.31 18.26
C GLN A 255 4.97 -15.94 18.96
N HIS A 256 6.12 -15.28 19.21
CA HIS A 256 6.12 -14.12 20.12
C HIS A 256 6.60 -12.77 19.59
N GLU A 257 7.31 -12.63 18.46
CA GLU A 257 7.85 -11.30 18.08
C GLU A 257 7.18 -10.64 16.87
N ILE A 258 6.71 -11.41 15.88
CA ILE A 258 5.71 -10.88 14.92
C ILE A 258 4.31 -10.87 15.54
N CYS A 259 4.06 -11.74 16.53
CA CYS A 259 2.90 -11.60 17.39
C CYS A 259 3.01 -10.33 18.25
N LEU A 260 4.17 -9.87 18.73
CA LEU A 260 4.26 -8.54 19.36
C LEU A 260 3.94 -7.41 18.37
N PHE A 261 4.45 -7.51 17.13
CA PHE A 261 4.21 -6.57 16.02
C PHE A 261 2.74 -6.46 15.59
N LEU A 262 1.97 -7.56 15.68
CA LEU A 262 0.53 -7.62 15.34
C LEU A 262 -0.39 -7.49 16.58
N LEU A 263 0.01 -7.97 17.76
CA LEU A 263 -0.73 -7.81 19.03
C LEU A 263 -0.66 -6.37 19.54
N LEU A 264 0.38 -5.60 19.25
CA LEU A 264 0.41 -4.17 19.56
C LEU A 264 -0.57 -3.36 18.69
N LEU A 265 -0.93 -3.87 17.51
CA LEU A 265 -1.99 -3.28 16.66
C LEU A 265 -3.40 -3.71 17.09
N GLN A 266 -3.55 -4.91 17.66
CA GLN A 266 -4.85 -5.45 18.08
C GLN A 266 -5.22 -5.17 19.56
N ASN A 267 -4.27 -4.90 20.47
CA ASN A 267 -4.53 -4.63 21.90
C ASN A 267 -4.52 -3.14 22.28
N GLN A 268 -4.92 -2.24 21.36
CA GLN A 268 -5.10 -0.81 21.63
C GLN A 268 -6.59 -0.41 21.77
N GLU A 269 -7.44 -1.33 22.23
CA GLU A 269 -8.75 -1.00 22.84
C GLU A 269 -8.62 -0.84 24.37
#